data_AF-A0AAX6E4Q0-F1
#
_entry.id   AF-A0AAX6E4Q0-F1
#
_cell.length_a   1.000
_cell.length_b   1.000
_cell.length_c   1.000
_cell.angle_alpha   90.00
_cell.angle_beta   90.00
_cell.angle_gamma   90.00
#
_symmetry.space_group_name_H-M   'P 1'
#
loop_
_entity.id
_entity.type
_entity.pdbx_description
1 polymer ?
#
loop_
_entity_poly.entity_id
_entity_poly.type
_entity_poly.pdbx_seq_one_letter_code
_entity_poly.pdbx_strand_id
1 'polypeptide(L)'
;MLLAIPLILLQTGTTDSQILLTTEFSERRQIFLWIASFASFAVKVPMVPVHIWLPEAHVEAPTAGSVILAGIPLKLGTYGFLRFSIPMFPEATLRSTPFIYTPSAIAIIYTPSTTSR
;
A
#
# COMPACT_ATOMS: atom_id res chain seq x y z
N MET A 1 -1.87 -5.67 -6.08
CA MET A 1 -1.40 -4.84 -7.20
C MET A 1 -1.17 -5.68 -8.45
N LEU A 2 -0.63 -6.89 -8.31
CA LEU A 2 -0.46 -7.83 -9.42
C LEU A 2 -1.75 -8.03 -10.24
N LEU A 3 -2.92 -8.15 -9.62
CA LEU A 3 -4.19 -8.27 -10.35
C LEU A 3 -4.73 -6.94 -10.90
N ALA A 4 -4.36 -5.81 -10.29
CA ALA A 4 -4.82 -4.49 -10.72
C ALA A 4 -4.16 -4.08 -12.04
N ILE A 5 -2.86 -4.32 -12.21
CA ILE A 5 -2.09 -3.89 -13.38
C ILE A 5 -2.62 -4.50 -14.70
N PRO A 6 -2.85 -5.84 -14.81
CA PRO A 6 -3.44 -6.44 -15.99
C PRO A 6 -4.84 -5.93 -16.28
N LEU A 7 -5.67 -5.72 -15.25
CA LEU A 7 -7.03 -5.20 -15.44
C LEU A 7 -7.03 -3.77 -15.96
N ILE A 8 -6.11 -2.93 -15.45
CA ILE A 8 -5.90 -1.58 -15.96
C ILE A 8 -5.45 -1.66 -17.42
N LEU A 9 -4.43 -2.46 -17.72
CA LEU A 9 -3.89 -2.62 -19.07
C LEU A 9 -4.95 -3.10 -20.07
N LEU A 10 -5.78 -4.07 -19.71
CA LEU A 10 -6.86 -4.57 -20.58
C LEU A 10 -7.95 -3.50 -20.83
N GLN A 11 -8.15 -2.58 -19.88
CA GLN A 11 -9.17 -1.53 -19.98
C GLN A 11 -8.66 -0.28 -20.72
N THR A 12 -7.41 0.12 -20.49
CA THR A 12 -6.85 1.39 -21.00
C THR A 12 -5.91 1.19 -22.18
N GLY A 13 -5.44 -0.04 -22.42
CA GLY A 13 -4.45 -0.35 -23.45
C GLY A 13 -3.03 0.13 -23.13
N THR A 14 -2.79 0.71 -21.96
CA THR A 14 -1.48 1.26 -21.58
C THR A 14 -1.18 1.11 -20.08
N THR A 15 0.10 1.04 -19.74
CA THR A 15 0.61 1.11 -18.36
C THR A 15 1.30 2.44 -18.05
N ASP A 16 1.24 3.41 -18.96
CA ASP A 16 1.87 4.72 -18.75
C ASP A 16 1.19 5.48 -17.61
N SER A 17 1.97 5.83 -16.57
CA SER A 17 1.41 6.50 -15.39
C SER A 17 0.81 7.87 -15.68
N GLN A 18 1.31 8.62 -16.66
CA GLN A 18 0.79 9.96 -16.98
C GLN A 18 -0.58 9.85 -17.63
N ILE A 19 -0.75 8.90 -18.54
CA ILE A 19 -2.05 8.64 -19.21
C ILE A 19 -3.07 8.12 -18.19
N LEU A 20 -2.64 7.20 -17.32
CA LEU A 20 -3.52 6.61 -16.31
C LEU A 20 -4.03 7.63 -15.28
N LEU A 21 -3.29 8.70 -15.01
CA LEU A 21 -3.75 9.80 -14.15
C LEU A 21 -4.87 10.63 -14.77
N THR A 22 -4.98 10.62 -16.10
CA THR A 22 -6.04 11.32 -16.85
C THR A 22 -7.22 10.42 -17.20
N THR A 23 -7.11 9.12 -16.91
CA THR A 23 -8.14 8.14 -17.26
C THR A 23 -9.15 8.00 -16.14
N GLU A 24 -10.42 8.18 -16.45
CA GLU A 24 -11.49 7.96 -15.48
C GLU A 24 -11.94 6.51 -15.45
N PHE A 25 -11.99 5.94 -14.25
CA PHE A 25 -12.56 4.62 -14.01
C PHE A 25 -13.93 4.75 -13.36
N SER A 26 -14.87 3.90 -13.76
CA SER A 26 -16.15 3.76 -13.05
C SER A 26 -15.92 3.45 -11.57
N GLU A 27 -16.70 4.04 -10.69
CA GLU A 27 -16.59 3.90 -9.23
C GLU A 27 -16.43 2.44 -8.74
N ARG A 28 -17.26 1.52 -9.26
CA ARG A 28 -17.18 0.10 -8.91
C ARG A 28 -15.83 -0.53 -9.25
N ARG A 29 -15.23 -0.15 -10.39
CA ARG A 29 -13.90 -0.59 -10.80
C ARG A 29 -12.83 0.05 -9.95
N GLN A 30 -12.96 1.34 -9.62
CA GLN A 30 -12.03 1.99 -8.71
C GLN A 30 -11.94 1.27 -7.37
N ILE A 31 -13.07 0.90 -6.76
CA ILE A 31 -13.09 0.19 -5.47
C ILE A 31 -12.34 -1.15 -5.59
N PHE A 32 -12.60 -1.91 -6.64
CA PHE A 32 -11.94 -3.20 -6.84
C PHE A 32 -10.42 -3.05 -7.06
N LEU A 33 -10.01 -2.13 -7.94
CA LEU A 33 -8.61 -1.86 -8.22
C LEU A 33 -7.89 -1.27 -7.00
N TRP A 34 -8.59 -0.46 -6.22
CA TRP A 34 -8.12 0.09 -4.95
C TRP A 34 -7.88 -1.02 -3.94
N ILE A 35 -8.83 -1.94 -3.70
CA ILE A 35 -8.64 -3.08 -2.78
C ILE A 35 -7.47 -3.96 -3.23
N ALA A 36 -7.40 -4.28 -4.52
CA ALA A 36 -6.32 -5.09 -5.07
C ALA A 36 -4.96 -4.42 -4.88
N SER A 37 -4.86 -3.10 -5.04
CA SER A 37 -3.63 -2.33 -4.83
C SER A 37 -3.30 -2.19 -3.34
N PHE A 38 -4.29 -1.82 -2.52
CA PHE A 38 -4.22 -1.70 -1.07
C PHE A 38 -3.64 -2.96 -0.43
N ALA A 39 -4.13 -4.15 -0.78
CA ALA A 39 -3.63 -5.41 -0.22
C ALA A 39 -2.11 -5.59 -0.42
N SER A 40 -1.56 -5.14 -1.54
CA SER A 40 -0.12 -5.21 -1.80
C SER A 40 0.69 -4.15 -1.07
N PHE A 41 0.11 -2.97 -0.88
CA PHE A 41 0.77 -1.86 -0.20
C PHE A 41 0.71 -1.98 1.32
N ALA A 42 -0.41 -2.45 1.88
CA ALA A 42 -0.60 -2.66 3.31
C ALA A 42 0.47 -3.59 3.90
N VAL A 43 0.88 -4.62 3.16
CA VAL A 43 1.99 -5.51 3.54
C VAL A 43 3.32 -4.77 3.59
N LYS A 44 3.59 -3.88 2.61
CA LYS A 44 4.85 -3.10 2.53
C LYS A 44 4.90 -1.89 3.47
N VAL A 45 3.75 -1.35 3.89
CA VAL A 45 3.59 -0.24 4.86
C VAL A 45 3.46 -0.73 6.31
N PRO A 46 3.84 -1.99 6.58
CA PRO A 46 3.39 -2.81 7.72
C PRO A 46 2.13 -2.33 8.46
N MET A 47 0.95 -2.45 7.84
CA MET A 47 -0.32 -2.19 8.53
C MET A 47 -0.73 -3.36 9.44
N VAL A 48 -1.51 -3.10 10.50
CA VAL A 48 -2.17 -4.17 11.27
C VAL A 48 -3.23 -4.85 10.39
N PRO A 49 -3.28 -6.20 10.31
CA PRO A 49 -2.51 -7.21 11.05
C PRO A 49 -1.26 -7.76 10.33
N VAL A 50 -0.90 -7.24 9.15
CA VAL A 50 0.13 -7.80 8.26
C VAL A 50 1.55 -7.27 8.50
N HIS A 51 1.82 -6.68 9.67
CA HIS A 51 3.12 -6.08 10.01
C HIS A 51 4.13 -7.06 10.62
N ILE A 52 3.70 -8.29 10.91
CA ILE A 52 4.45 -9.28 11.71
C ILE A 52 5.76 -9.72 11.04
N TRP A 53 5.85 -9.64 9.71
CA TRP A 53 7.09 -9.99 8.99
C TRP A 53 8.24 -9.02 9.27
N LEU A 54 7.94 -7.77 9.67
CA LEU A 54 8.94 -6.70 9.75
C LEU A 54 9.97 -6.94 10.87
N PRO A 55 9.59 -7.25 12.12
CA PRO A 55 10.57 -7.52 13.18
C PRO A 55 11.50 -8.69 12.83
N GLU A 56 10.94 -9.80 12.33
CA GLU A 56 11.71 -10.99 11.97
C GLU A 56 12.68 -10.71 10.81
N ALA A 57 12.22 -9.99 9.77
CA ALA A 57 13.08 -9.58 8.67
C ALA A 57 14.27 -8.69 9.11
N HIS A 58 14.09 -7.89 10.17
CA HIS A 58 15.19 -7.08 10.72
C HIS A 58 16.15 -7.88 11.61
N VAL A 59 15.66 -8.89 12.32
CA VAL A 59 16.48 -9.77 13.17
C VAL A 59 17.41 -10.64 12.32
N GLU A 60 16.92 -11.17 11.20
CA GLU A 60 17.67 -12.08 10.34
C GLU A 60 18.57 -11.37 9.32
N ALA A 61 18.30 -10.10 9.01
CA ALA A 61 19.08 -9.36 8.03
C ALA A 61 20.45 -8.91 8.58
N PRO A 62 21.52 -8.92 7.75
CA PRO A 62 22.79 -8.28 8.11
C PRO A 62 22.58 -6.77 8.31
N THR A 63 23.45 -6.10 9.07
CA THR A 63 23.31 -4.67 9.39
C THR A 63 23.02 -3.79 8.17
N ALA A 64 23.76 -3.97 7.08
CA ALA A 64 23.54 -3.24 5.84
C ALA A 64 22.16 -3.55 5.21
N GLY A 65 21.71 -4.80 5.29
CA GLY A 65 20.39 -5.23 4.83
C GLY A 65 19.27 -4.57 5.63
N SER A 66 19.39 -4.52 6.96
CA SER A 66 18.45 -3.83 7.85
C SER A 66 18.38 -2.33 7.56
N VAL A 67 19.51 -1.66 7.30
CA VAL A 67 19.52 -0.24 6.92
C VAL A 67 18.79 -0.01 5.59
N ILE A 68 19.02 -0.86 4.58
CA ILE A 68 18.35 -0.77 3.28
C ILE A 68 16.85 -1.04 3.43
N LEU A 69 16.47 -2.08 4.18
CA LEU A 69 15.08 -2.47 4.44
C LEU A 69 14.30 -1.33 5.11
N ALA A 70 14.91 -0.70 6.11
CA ALA A 70 14.33 0.46 6.76
C ALA A 70 14.25 1.66 5.80
N GLY A 71 15.29 1.90 5.01
CA GLY A 71 15.45 3.10 4.16
C GLY A 71 14.58 3.12 2.90
N ILE A 72 14.40 1.98 2.23
CA ILE A 72 13.82 1.95 0.87
C ILE A 72 12.52 1.12 0.81
N PRO A 73 12.49 -0.21 1.05
CA PRO A 73 11.27 -1.02 0.87
C PRO A 73 10.05 -0.51 1.65
N LEU A 74 10.25 -0.06 2.90
CA LEU A 74 9.16 0.54 3.70
C LEU A 74 8.60 1.82 3.06
N LYS A 75 9.47 2.65 2.47
CA LYS A 75 9.08 3.91 1.80
C LYS A 75 8.39 3.63 0.47
N LEU A 76 8.76 2.56 -0.23
CA LEU A 76 8.14 2.17 -1.50
C LEU A 76 6.66 1.77 -1.32
N GLY A 77 6.27 1.25 -0.17
CA GLY A 77 4.86 0.97 0.14
C GLY A 77 4.02 2.25 0.16
N THR A 78 4.46 3.26 0.92
CA THR A 78 3.78 4.56 1.05
C THR A 78 3.84 5.35 -0.25
N TYR A 79 4.98 5.31 -0.96
CA TYR A 79 5.11 5.86 -2.31
C TYR A 79 4.08 5.24 -3.26
N GLY A 80 3.84 3.93 -3.15
CA GLY A 80 2.82 3.23 -3.92
C GLY A 80 1.41 3.81 -3.71
N PHE A 81 1.02 4.05 -2.45
CA PHE A 81 -0.25 4.72 -2.16
C PHE A 81 -0.33 6.13 -2.77
N LEU A 82 0.71 6.94 -2.57
CA LEU A 82 0.77 8.32 -3.06
C LEU A 82 0.72 8.40 -4.59
N ARG A 83 1.39 7.48 -5.29
CA ARG A 83 1.53 7.54 -6.75
C ARG A 83 0.41 6.82 -7.49
N PHE A 84 -0.07 5.68 -6.97
CA PHE A 84 -0.96 4.78 -7.74
C PHE A 84 -2.33 4.58 -7.10
N SER A 85 -2.52 4.88 -5.82
CA SER A 85 -3.83 4.69 -5.17
C SER A 85 -4.63 5.98 -5.16
N ILE A 86 -4.08 7.02 -4.52
CA ILE A 86 -4.79 8.28 -4.28
C ILE A 86 -5.15 8.99 -5.58
N PRO A 87 -4.22 9.22 -6.53
CA PRO A 87 -4.53 10.02 -7.71
C PRO A 87 -5.23 9.21 -8.82
N MET A 88 -5.08 7.87 -8.84
CA MET A 88 -5.72 7.03 -9.87
C MET A 88 -7.13 6.57 -9.46
N PHE A 89 -7.42 6.49 -8.15
CA PHE A 89 -8.72 6.04 -7.64
C PHE A 89 -9.27 7.01 -6.56
N PRO A 90 -9.58 8.27 -6.92
CA PRO A 90 -9.90 9.30 -5.94
C PRO A 90 -11.21 9.00 -5.18
N GLU A 91 -12.27 8.57 -5.86
CA GLU A 91 -13.57 8.27 -5.23
C GLU A 91 -13.46 7.05 -4.30
N ALA A 92 -12.78 5.99 -4.75
CA ALA A 92 -12.56 4.80 -3.91
C ALA A 92 -11.68 5.09 -2.70
N THR A 93 -10.66 5.93 -2.87
CA THR A 93 -9.78 6.37 -1.78
C THR A 93 -10.58 7.14 -0.73
N LEU A 94 -11.39 8.12 -1.15
CA LEU A 94 -12.21 8.93 -0.25
C LEU A 94 -13.16 8.04 0.56
N ARG A 95 -13.88 7.12 -0.09
CA ARG A 95 -14.78 6.18 0.59
C ARG A 95 -14.04 5.25 1.56
N SER A 96 -12.83 4.83 1.20
CA SER A 96 -12.06 3.86 1.99
C SER A 96 -11.20 4.51 3.07
N THR A 97 -11.24 5.84 3.23
CA THR A 97 -10.49 6.59 4.26
C THR A 97 -10.64 5.99 5.67
N PRO A 98 -11.86 5.67 6.16
CA PRO A 98 -12.03 5.07 7.49
C PRO A 98 -11.31 3.72 7.62
N PHE A 99 -11.26 2.94 6.54
CA PHE A 99 -10.61 1.63 6.49
C PHE A 99 -9.08 1.71 6.50
N ILE A 100 -8.50 2.83 6.05
CA ILE A 100 -7.06 3.08 6.19
C ILE A 100 -6.74 3.59 7.60
N TYR A 101 -7.55 4.52 8.10
CA TYR A 101 -7.29 5.21 9.37
C TYR A 101 -7.43 4.29 10.58
N THR A 102 -8.41 3.40 10.58
CA THR A 102 -8.63 2.46 11.69
C THR A 102 -7.43 1.54 11.99
N PRO A 103 -6.88 0.75 11.04
CA PRO A 103 -5.70 -0.08 11.30
C PRO A 103 -4.44 0.77 11.51
N SER A 104 -4.36 1.97 10.93
CA SER A 104 -3.23 2.88 11.18
C SER A 104 -3.21 3.39 12.63
N ALA A 105 -4.37 3.81 13.15
CA ALA A 105 -4.51 4.23 14.54
C ALA A 105 -4.19 3.08 15.51
N ILE A 106 -4.69 1.87 15.21
CA ILE A 106 -4.37 0.67 15.99
C ILE A 106 -2.86 0.40 15.95
N ALA A 107 -2.22 0.48 14.78
CA ALA A 107 -0.78 0.24 14.63
C ALA A 107 0.06 1.19 15.50
N ILE A 108 -0.28 2.49 15.50
CA ILE A 108 0.42 3.53 16.28
C ILE A 108 0.36 3.23 17.78
N ILE A 109 -0.73 2.65 18.28
CA ILE A 109 -0.89 2.31 19.70
C ILE A 109 -0.27 0.94 20.03
N TYR A 110 -0.49 -0.05 19.16
CA TYR A 110 -0.08 -1.44 19.37
C TYR A 110 1.45 -1.62 19.30
N THR A 111 2.10 -1.06 18.27
CA THR A 111 3.53 -1.32 18.02
C THR A 111 4.48 -0.82 19.13
N PRO A 112 4.29 0.36 19.75
CA PRO A 112 5.10 0.74 20.90
C PRO A 112 4.81 -0.13 22.12
N SER A 113 3.55 -0.51 22.33
CA SER A 113 3.12 -1.37 23.44
C SER A 113 3.77 -2.76 23.39
N THR A 114 4.05 -3.28 22.19
CA THR A 114 4.77 -4.55 22.02
C THR A 114 6.27 -4.43 22.29
N THR A 115 6.88 -3.27 22.07
CA THR A 115 8.31 -3.04 22.37
C THR A 115 8.59 -2.96 23.88
N SER A 116 7.59 -2.63 24.68
CA SER A 116 7.71 -2.57 26.15
C SER A 116 7.56 -3.93 26.86
N ARG A 117 7.40 -5.03 26.12
CA ARG A 117 7.35 -6.39 26.64
C ARG A 117 8.70 -7.07 26.48
#